data_AF-A0A519YR37-F1
#
_entry.id   AF-A0A519YR37-F1
#
_cell.length_a   1.000
_cell.length_b   1.000
_cell.length_c   1.000
_cell.angle_alpha   90.00
_cell.angle_beta   90.00
_cell.angle_gamma   90.00
#
_symmetry.space_group_name_H-M   'P 1'
#
loop_
_entity.id
_entity.type
_entity.pdbx_description
1 polymer ?
#
loop_
_entity_poly.entity_id
_entity_poly.type
_entity_poly.pdbx_seq_one_letter_code
_entity_poly.pdbx_strand_id
1 'polypeptide(L)'
;MKFNKIIAFLIFVTIGFQASGQDKTVKLPPNWYNLDFKKDGFFGISTEKAYSELLKGKQPKQKVIVAVIDGGTDVRHEDLKDVLWTNIKEIPGNGIDDDNNGYIDDVHGWNFIGSSKGNLAYDNLELVRIIRKLRPKYQSTLPSTRLDSAQKEEYELYQRATQEFGKKYDDAQRTMQYLEYITQLMDSVALQNKKTVPTMQDIENYKPDSEIESQILTIIKKESKNSGGFEKFYKEMKKGYKDYKVMLQYNLNPGYDERAQLVGDNYANSNERIYGNNDVAGPDADHGTHVSGIIGANRTNNIGINGIANSVLIMSIRVVPQGDERDKDVANGIRYAVDNGARVINMSFGKGFKWDKK
;
A
#
# COMPACT_ATOMS: atom_id res chain seq x y z
N MET A 1 8.41 -1.18 4.57
CA MET A 1 9.75 -1.79 4.75
C MET A 1 10.21 -2.02 6.21
N LYS A 2 9.41 -1.69 7.25
CA LYS A 2 9.74 -1.96 8.68
C LYS A 2 8.99 -3.16 9.30
N PHE A 3 8.00 -3.74 8.62
CA PHE A 3 7.23 -4.89 9.14
C PHE A 3 7.90 -6.26 8.85
N ASN A 4 8.63 -6.40 7.73
CA ASN A 4 9.38 -7.63 7.41
C ASN A 4 10.52 -7.93 8.40
N LYS A 5 10.92 -6.97 9.25
CA LYS A 5 11.95 -7.19 10.28
C LYS A 5 11.41 -7.75 11.59
N ILE A 6 10.09 -7.69 11.83
CA ILE A 6 9.48 -8.27 13.04
C ILE A 6 9.34 -9.79 12.89
N ILE A 7 9.05 -10.26 11.67
CA ILE A 7 8.86 -11.70 11.41
C ILE A 7 10.20 -12.43 11.19
N ALA A 8 11.20 -11.78 10.58
CA ALA A 8 12.55 -12.34 10.50
C ALA A 8 13.23 -12.55 11.88
N PHE A 9 12.70 -11.93 12.95
CA PHE A 9 13.27 -11.99 14.30
C PHE A 9 12.79 -13.18 15.14
N LEU A 10 11.75 -13.90 14.71
CA LEU A 10 11.17 -15.01 15.49
C LEU A 10 11.74 -16.39 15.13
N ILE A 11 12.64 -16.49 14.14
CA ILE A 11 13.31 -17.75 13.74
C ILE A 11 14.75 -17.88 14.26
N PHE A 12 15.37 -16.83 14.83
CA PHE A 12 16.72 -16.94 15.39
C PHE A 12 16.73 -16.85 16.92
N VAL A 13 16.86 -18.02 17.55
CA VAL A 13 17.42 -18.17 18.88
C VAL A 13 18.85 -17.60 18.88
N THR A 14 19.09 -16.65 19.79
CA THR A 14 20.39 -16.15 20.30
C THR A 14 21.46 -15.72 19.29
N ILE A 15 21.66 -14.41 19.17
CA ILE A 15 22.96 -13.71 19.35
C ILE A 15 22.61 -12.24 19.64
N GLY A 16 23.10 -11.71 20.76
CA GLY A 16 22.83 -10.35 21.19
C GLY A 16 23.49 -9.33 20.25
N PHE A 17 22.65 -8.52 19.60
CA PHE A 17 23.03 -7.19 19.16
C PHE A 17 22.26 -6.19 20.01
N GLN A 18 22.96 -5.49 20.90
CA GLN A 18 22.43 -4.28 21.51
C GLN A 18 22.40 -3.19 20.43
N ALA A 19 21.27 -3.08 19.75
CA ALA A 19 20.93 -1.84 19.07
C ALA A 19 20.49 -0.84 20.14
N SER A 20 21.25 0.23 20.32
CA SER A 20 20.82 1.39 21.08
C SER A 20 19.58 1.97 20.39
N GLY A 21 18.39 1.60 20.87
CA GLY A 21 17.15 2.22 20.43
C GLY A 21 17.15 3.69 20.83
N GLN A 22 16.66 4.56 19.94
CA GLN A 22 16.27 5.91 20.34
C GLN A 22 15.35 5.83 21.57
N ASP A 23 15.60 6.71 22.53
CA ASP A 23 14.82 6.79 23.76
C ASP A 23 13.32 6.90 23.41
N LYS A 24 12.53 5.91 23.86
CA LYS A 24 11.11 5.75 23.53
C LYS A 24 10.23 6.84 24.16
N THR A 25 10.81 7.78 24.89
CA THR A 25 10.14 8.90 25.56
C THR A 25 10.07 10.18 24.72
N VAL A 26 10.76 10.25 23.58
CA VAL A 26 10.73 11.46 22.73
C VAL A 26 9.43 11.53 21.92
N LYS A 27 8.50 12.40 22.34
CA LYS A 27 7.32 12.74 21.54
C LYS A 27 7.70 13.72 20.44
N LEU A 28 7.70 13.24 19.19
CA LEU A 28 7.98 14.08 18.03
C LEU A 28 6.81 15.04 17.77
N PRO A 29 7.07 16.33 17.45
CA PRO A 29 6.01 17.21 16.95
C PRO A 29 5.46 16.68 15.61
N PRO A 30 4.17 16.88 15.28
CA PRO A 30 3.58 16.36 14.04
C PRO A 30 4.38 16.71 12.77
N ASN A 31 4.94 17.92 12.72
CA ASN A 31 5.71 18.44 11.59
C ASN A 31 7.25 18.21 11.70
N TRP A 32 7.71 17.29 12.56
CA TRP A 32 9.14 17.16 12.90
C TRP A 32 10.05 16.94 11.69
N TYR A 33 9.56 16.25 10.66
CA TYR A 33 10.35 15.90 9.49
C TYR A 33 10.71 17.13 8.65
N ASN A 34 10.01 18.26 8.80
CA ASN A 34 10.35 19.52 8.14
C ASN A 34 11.31 20.40 8.95
N LEU A 35 11.60 20.05 10.20
CA LEU A 35 12.42 20.84 11.12
C LEU A 35 13.93 20.66 10.88
N ASP A 36 14.74 21.55 11.45
CA ASP A 36 16.19 21.55 11.33
C ASP A 36 16.86 21.14 12.64
N PHE A 37 17.92 20.34 12.56
CA PHE A 37 18.60 19.83 13.76
C PHE A 37 19.24 20.95 14.60
N LYS A 38 19.90 21.92 13.97
CA LYS A 38 20.60 22.98 14.69
C LYS A 38 19.64 24.01 15.27
N LYS A 39 18.54 24.28 14.59
CA LYS A 39 17.54 25.29 14.98
C LYS A 39 16.52 24.74 15.96
N ASP A 40 15.98 23.55 15.67
CA ASP A 40 14.80 23.01 16.33
C ASP A 40 15.11 21.75 17.16
N GLY A 41 16.30 21.17 17.02
CA GLY A 41 16.72 19.96 17.77
C GLY A 41 16.24 18.64 17.16
N PHE A 42 15.60 18.66 15.99
CA PHE A 42 15.06 17.46 15.32
C PHE A 42 15.80 17.15 14.03
N PHE A 43 16.07 15.85 13.78
CA PHE A 43 16.68 15.37 12.54
C PHE A 43 15.68 15.35 11.36
N GLY A 44 15.10 16.50 11.02
CA GLY A 44 14.29 16.69 9.82
C GLY A 44 15.14 17.11 8.61
N ILE A 45 14.47 17.38 7.49
CA ILE A 45 15.09 17.78 6.22
C ILE A 45 15.22 19.31 6.07
N SER A 46 15.03 20.07 7.16
CA SER A 46 15.18 21.53 7.20
C SER A 46 14.31 22.29 6.17
N THR A 47 13.13 21.77 5.84
CA THR A 47 12.21 22.41 4.88
C THR A 47 11.61 23.71 5.44
N GLU A 48 11.26 23.77 6.73
CA GLU A 48 10.80 25.03 7.35
C GLU A 48 11.89 26.11 7.28
N LYS A 49 13.14 25.71 7.51
CA LYS A 49 14.29 26.60 7.39
C LYS A 49 14.43 27.12 5.96
N ALA A 50 14.34 26.23 4.96
CA ALA A 50 14.39 26.62 3.55
C ALA A 50 13.32 27.66 3.17
N TYR A 51 12.07 27.50 3.64
CA TYR A 51 11.02 28.50 3.43
C TYR A 51 11.32 29.83 4.13
N SER A 52 11.79 29.78 5.38
CA SER A 52 12.03 30.98 6.19
C SER A 52 13.28 31.78 5.77
N GLU A 53 14.26 31.13 5.12
CA GLU A 53 15.55 31.73 4.78
C GLU A 53 15.75 31.82 3.26
N LEU A 54 15.85 30.67 2.57
CA LEU A 54 16.24 30.60 1.15
C LEU A 54 15.13 31.07 0.19
N LEU A 55 13.88 30.77 0.54
CA LEU A 55 12.72 31.11 -0.26
C LEU A 55 11.99 32.35 0.26
N LYS A 56 12.54 33.04 1.26
CA LYS A 56 11.92 34.23 1.85
C LYS A 56 11.69 35.29 0.77
N GLY A 57 10.44 35.73 0.65
CA GLY A 57 10.02 36.73 -0.34
C GLY A 57 9.96 36.22 -1.79
N LYS A 58 10.27 34.95 -2.05
CA LYS A 58 10.09 34.35 -3.37
C LYS A 58 8.65 33.87 -3.53
N GLN A 59 8.06 34.19 -4.67
CA GLN A 59 6.73 33.71 -5.05
C GLN A 59 6.84 32.67 -6.17
N PRO A 60 6.06 31.59 -6.12
CA PRO A 60 6.00 30.62 -7.21
C PRO A 60 5.41 31.29 -8.46
N LYS A 61 6.00 31.01 -9.63
CA LYS A 61 5.51 31.54 -10.91
C LYS A 61 4.24 30.82 -11.40
N GLN A 62 4.07 29.57 -11.00
CA GLN A 62 2.93 28.72 -11.34
C GLN A 62 2.85 27.59 -10.31
N LYS A 63 1.66 27.00 -10.14
CA LYS A 63 1.51 25.74 -9.42
C LYS A 63 2.02 24.58 -10.29
N VAL A 64 2.71 23.63 -9.67
CA VAL A 64 3.22 22.43 -10.35
C VAL A 64 2.26 21.27 -10.13
N ILE A 65 1.75 20.68 -11.20
CA ILE A 65 0.91 19.47 -11.08
C ILE A 65 1.80 18.26 -10.81
N VAL A 66 1.52 17.57 -9.71
CA VAL A 66 2.16 16.32 -9.29
C VAL A 66 1.12 15.21 -9.39
N ALA A 67 1.34 14.29 -10.32
CA ALA A 67 0.53 13.08 -10.43
C ALA A 67 0.98 12.07 -9.36
N VAL A 68 0.07 11.69 -8.48
CA VAL A 68 0.24 10.61 -7.51
C VAL A 68 -0.42 9.37 -8.10
N ILE A 69 0.39 8.54 -8.75
CA ILE A 69 -0.03 7.24 -9.23
C ILE A 69 0.10 6.27 -8.05
N ASP A 70 -1.02 5.72 -7.57
CA ASP A 70 -1.06 4.94 -6.33
C ASP A 70 -2.32 4.07 -6.24
N GLY A 71 -2.66 3.61 -5.03
CA GLY A 71 -3.95 3.05 -4.67
C GLY A 71 -5.03 4.12 -4.44
N GLY A 72 -4.86 5.35 -4.93
CA GLY A 72 -5.89 6.38 -4.82
C GLY A 72 -5.71 7.32 -3.63
N THR A 73 -6.46 8.42 -3.67
CA THR A 73 -6.33 9.56 -2.75
C THR A 73 -7.70 10.01 -2.28
N ASP A 74 -7.85 10.27 -0.99
CA ASP A 74 -9.07 10.84 -0.44
C ASP A 74 -9.15 12.32 -0.83
N VAL A 75 -9.90 12.59 -1.90
CA VAL A 75 -10.14 13.93 -2.43
C VAL A 75 -11.03 14.79 -1.52
N ARG A 76 -11.54 14.23 -0.42
CA ARG A 76 -12.30 14.98 0.60
C ARG A 76 -11.48 15.26 1.86
N HIS A 77 -10.22 14.80 1.91
CA HIS A 77 -9.36 14.99 3.06
C HIS A 77 -9.16 16.48 3.35
N GLU A 78 -9.42 16.89 4.59
CA GLU A 78 -9.45 18.30 5.00
C GLU A 78 -8.13 19.05 4.75
N ASP A 79 -7.01 18.32 4.82
CA ASP A 79 -5.66 18.85 4.61
C ASP A 79 -5.20 18.84 3.13
N LEU A 80 -5.97 18.18 2.25
CA LEU A 80 -5.62 18.04 0.82
C LEU A 80 -6.56 18.78 -0.13
N LYS A 81 -7.83 19.00 0.25
CA LYS A 81 -8.86 19.57 -0.64
C LYS A 81 -8.45 20.86 -1.36
N ASP A 82 -7.63 21.71 -0.73
CA ASP A 82 -7.20 23.00 -1.29
C ASP A 82 -5.99 22.89 -2.24
N VAL A 83 -5.38 21.71 -2.31
CA VAL A 83 -4.19 21.40 -3.13
C VAL A 83 -4.46 20.33 -4.17
N LEU A 84 -5.72 19.93 -4.41
CA LEU A 84 -6.06 19.00 -5.48
C LEU A 84 -5.99 19.69 -6.84
N TRP A 85 -5.45 18.98 -7.83
CA TRP A 85 -5.63 19.34 -9.23
C TRP A 85 -7.10 19.21 -9.60
N THR A 86 -7.61 20.16 -10.38
CA THR A 86 -8.98 20.15 -10.90
C THR A 86 -8.92 20.27 -12.41
N ASN A 87 -9.51 19.32 -13.15
CA ASN A 87 -9.71 19.48 -14.59
C ASN A 87 -10.76 20.56 -14.82
N ILE A 88 -10.32 21.78 -15.17
CA ILE A 88 -11.22 22.91 -15.41
C ILE A 88 -12.02 22.80 -16.71
N LYS A 89 -11.74 21.77 -17.52
CA LYS A 89 -12.45 21.53 -18.77
C LYS A 89 -13.67 20.62 -18.59
N GLU A 90 -13.77 19.93 -17.45
CA GLU A 90 -14.91 19.08 -17.09
C GLU A 90 -15.98 19.85 -16.31
N ILE A 91 -17.24 19.47 -16.50
CA ILE A 91 -18.36 19.87 -15.64
C ILE A 91 -18.65 18.72 -14.68
N PRO A 92 -18.35 18.86 -13.37
CA PRO A 92 -18.43 17.74 -12.44
C PRO A 92 -19.81 17.07 -12.38
N GLY A 93 -19.85 15.76 -12.67
CA GLY A 93 -20.99 14.89 -12.46
C GLY A 93 -22.10 15.01 -13.51
N ASN A 94 -21.77 15.51 -14.70
CA ASN A 94 -22.73 15.56 -15.81
C ASN A 94 -22.78 14.25 -16.62
N GLY A 95 -21.83 13.33 -16.38
CA GLY A 95 -21.73 12.05 -17.09
C GLY A 95 -21.25 12.18 -18.53
N ILE A 96 -20.61 13.30 -18.88
CA ILE A 96 -20.09 13.63 -20.20
C ILE A 96 -18.57 13.79 -20.09
N ASP A 97 -17.85 13.42 -21.15
CA ASP A 97 -16.45 13.77 -21.35
C ASP A 97 -16.42 15.13 -22.07
N ASP A 98 -16.39 16.22 -21.31
CA ASP A 98 -16.55 17.58 -21.83
C ASP A 98 -15.32 18.03 -22.62
N ASP A 99 -14.14 17.53 -22.27
CA ASP A 99 -12.88 17.87 -22.93
C ASP A 99 -12.47 16.89 -24.06
N ASN A 100 -13.26 15.83 -24.26
CA ASN A 100 -13.09 14.78 -25.27
C ASN A 100 -11.75 14.04 -25.16
N ASN A 101 -11.21 13.86 -23.96
CA ASN A 101 -9.97 13.13 -23.70
C ASN A 101 -10.18 11.61 -23.49
N GLY A 102 -11.42 11.15 -23.42
CA GLY A 102 -11.84 9.77 -23.19
C GLY A 102 -12.21 9.44 -21.75
N TYR A 103 -12.13 10.39 -20.81
CA TYR A 103 -12.27 10.17 -19.37
C TYR A 103 -13.42 11.01 -18.79
N ILE A 104 -14.61 10.44 -18.75
CA ILE A 104 -15.85 11.09 -18.28
C ILE A 104 -15.71 11.57 -16.83
N ASP A 105 -15.94 12.86 -16.58
CA ASP A 105 -15.95 13.47 -15.25
C ASP A 105 -14.61 13.29 -14.49
N ASP A 106 -13.47 13.37 -15.15
CA ASP A 106 -12.11 13.17 -14.59
C ASP A 106 -11.58 14.35 -13.73
N VAL A 107 -12.46 14.91 -12.89
CA VAL A 107 -12.28 16.19 -12.17
C VAL A 107 -10.99 16.26 -11.36
N HIS A 108 -10.60 15.21 -10.64
CA HIS A 108 -9.39 15.21 -9.78
C HIS A 108 -8.34 14.18 -10.22
N GLY A 109 -8.57 13.53 -11.36
CA GLY A 109 -7.76 12.45 -11.88
C GLY A 109 -8.61 11.25 -12.30
N TRP A 110 -7.98 10.07 -12.40
CA TRP A 110 -8.62 8.89 -12.97
C TRP A 110 -8.29 7.58 -12.27
N ASN A 111 -9.24 6.64 -12.24
CA ASN A 111 -9.06 5.30 -11.71
C ASN A 111 -9.09 4.25 -12.83
N PHE A 112 -7.92 3.69 -13.14
CA PHE A 112 -7.74 2.64 -14.16
C PHE A 112 -8.11 1.24 -13.68
N ILE A 113 -8.42 1.04 -12.41
CA ILE A 113 -8.80 -0.27 -11.87
C ILE A 113 -10.25 -0.28 -11.38
N GLY A 114 -11.11 0.49 -12.04
CA GLY A 114 -12.54 0.53 -11.81
C GLY A 114 -13.35 0.43 -13.10
N SER A 115 -14.67 0.47 -12.94
CA SER A 115 -15.65 0.66 -14.01
C SER A 115 -16.96 1.17 -13.41
N SER A 116 -18.03 1.23 -14.21
CA SER A 116 -19.39 1.49 -13.71
C SER A 116 -19.91 0.41 -12.74
N LYS A 117 -19.27 -0.77 -12.69
CA LYS A 117 -19.60 -1.85 -11.75
C LYS A 117 -18.93 -1.70 -10.38
N GLY A 118 -18.01 -0.76 -10.23
CA GLY A 118 -17.26 -0.50 -8.99
C GLY A 118 -15.75 -0.57 -9.19
N ASN A 119 -15.02 -0.63 -8.07
CA ASN A 119 -13.57 -0.50 -8.03
C ASN A 119 -12.91 -1.79 -7.55
N LEU A 120 -11.85 -2.22 -8.24
CA LEU A 120 -11.08 -3.40 -7.87
C LEU A 120 -10.34 -3.14 -6.56
N ALA A 121 -10.77 -3.84 -5.51
CA ALA A 121 -10.14 -3.76 -4.19
C ALA A 121 -8.90 -4.64 -4.13
N TYR A 122 -9.00 -5.89 -4.59
CA TYR A 122 -7.95 -6.91 -4.47
C TYR A 122 -7.53 -7.42 -5.85
N ASP A 123 -6.25 -7.78 -6.00
CA ASP A 123 -5.76 -8.49 -7.17
C ASP A 123 -4.66 -9.47 -6.77
N ASN A 124 -4.36 -10.40 -7.67
CA ASN A 124 -3.25 -11.31 -7.51
C ASN A 124 -1.89 -10.59 -7.58
N LEU A 125 -0.90 -11.13 -6.84
CA LEU A 125 0.51 -10.81 -7.12
C LEU A 125 0.85 -11.21 -8.56
N GLU A 126 1.79 -10.49 -9.18
CA GLU A 126 2.20 -10.73 -10.57
C GLU A 126 2.74 -12.16 -10.76
N LEU A 127 3.44 -12.71 -9.77
CA LEU A 127 3.90 -14.10 -9.79
C LEU A 127 2.74 -15.10 -9.94
N VAL A 128 1.58 -14.84 -9.30
CA VAL A 128 0.41 -15.74 -9.41
C VAL A 128 -0.19 -15.63 -10.81
N ARG A 129 -0.23 -14.42 -11.38
CA ARG A 129 -0.68 -14.19 -12.76
C ARG A 129 0.23 -14.88 -13.78
N ILE A 130 1.55 -14.83 -13.58
CA ILE A 130 2.55 -15.56 -14.37
C ILE A 130 2.34 -17.06 -14.26
N ILE A 131 2.22 -17.62 -13.04
CA ILE A 131 1.99 -19.05 -12.83
C ILE A 131 0.71 -19.48 -13.53
N ARG A 132 -0.39 -18.76 -13.34
CA ARG A 132 -1.67 -19.06 -13.98
C ARG A 132 -1.57 -19.12 -15.50
N LYS A 133 -0.80 -18.20 -16.11
CA LYS A 133 -0.58 -18.16 -17.55
C LYS A 133 0.32 -19.30 -18.06
N LEU A 134 1.42 -19.58 -17.35
CA LEU A 134 2.49 -20.44 -17.83
C LEU A 134 2.36 -21.90 -17.37
N ARG A 135 1.62 -22.17 -16.29
CA ARG A 135 1.40 -23.52 -15.74
C ARG A 135 0.87 -24.51 -16.77
N PRO A 136 -0.16 -24.20 -17.60
CA PRO A 136 -0.66 -25.15 -18.59
C PRO A 136 0.41 -25.58 -19.62
N LYS A 137 1.38 -24.70 -19.91
CA LYS A 137 2.45 -24.95 -20.87
C LYS A 137 3.62 -25.73 -20.25
N TYR A 138 3.95 -25.47 -18.99
CA TYR A 138 5.24 -25.86 -18.42
C TYR A 138 5.19 -26.79 -17.19
N GLN A 139 4.03 -27.10 -16.63
CA GLN A 139 3.94 -27.93 -15.41
C GLN A 139 4.47 -29.37 -15.60
N SER A 140 4.50 -29.86 -16.83
CA SER A 140 4.95 -31.22 -17.18
C SER A 140 6.29 -31.23 -17.93
N THR A 141 7.02 -30.11 -17.93
CA THR A 141 8.35 -30.02 -18.57
C THR A 141 9.35 -30.88 -17.82
N LEU A 142 10.06 -31.75 -18.54
CA LEU A 142 11.13 -32.60 -18.00
C LEU A 142 12.50 -31.98 -18.32
N PRO A 143 13.57 -32.35 -17.59
CA PRO A 143 14.94 -31.91 -17.93
C PRO A 143 15.37 -32.23 -19.37
N SER A 144 14.77 -33.26 -19.98
CA SER A 144 15.02 -33.67 -21.37
C SER A 144 14.16 -32.95 -22.41
N THR A 145 13.15 -32.16 -21.99
CA THR A 145 12.28 -31.43 -22.92
C THR A 145 13.08 -30.37 -23.67
N ARG A 146 13.08 -30.46 -25.01
CA ARG A 146 13.75 -29.47 -25.86
C ARG A 146 12.91 -28.20 -25.95
N LEU A 147 13.48 -27.08 -25.49
CA LEU A 147 12.87 -25.75 -25.55
C LEU A 147 13.68 -24.84 -26.50
N ASP A 148 12.99 -24.03 -27.29
CA ASP A 148 13.63 -22.92 -28.02
C ASP A 148 14.04 -21.78 -27.07
N SER A 149 14.73 -20.76 -27.57
CA SER A 149 15.24 -19.66 -26.74
C SER A 149 14.13 -18.89 -26.01
N ALA A 150 13.01 -18.59 -26.69
CA ALA A 150 11.89 -17.89 -26.07
C ALA A 150 11.20 -18.77 -25.02
N GLN A 151 11.03 -20.05 -25.33
CA GLN A 151 10.45 -21.01 -24.40
C GLN A 151 11.32 -21.23 -23.15
N LYS A 152 12.65 -21.16 -23.27
CA LYS A 152 13.58 -21.22 -22.13
C LYS A 152 13.39 -20.03 -21.20
N GLU A 153 13.35 -18.81 -21.74
CA GLU A 153 13.12 -17.60 -20.94
C GLU A 153 11.78 -17.64 -20.19
N GLU A 154 10.71 -18.06 -20.88
CA GLU A 154 9.39 -18.26 -20.25
C GLU A 154 9.43 -19.35 -19.17
N TYR A 155 10.11 -20.46 -19.42
CA TYR A 155 10.22 -21.55 -18.45
C TYR A 155 11.00 -21.13 -17.20
N GLU A 156 12.11 -20.40 -17.36
CA GLU A 156 12.89 -19.85 -16.24
C GLU A 156 12.07 -18.86 -15.42
N LEU A 157 11.25 -18.02 -16.08
CA LEU A 157 10.31 -17.13 -15.40
C LEU A 157 9.27 -17.92 -14.60
N TYR A 158 8.68 -18.96 -15.20
CA TYR A 158 7.72 -19.85 -14.55
C TYR A 158 8.32 -20.55 -13.33
N GLN A 159 9.54 -21.07 -13.43
CA GLN A 159 10.24 -21.72 -12.31
C GLN A 159 10.50 -20.75 -11.17
N ARG A 160 11.01 -19.54 -11.45
CA ARG A 160 11.24 -18.50 -10.43
C ARG A 160 9.93 -18.07 -9.76
N ALA A 161 8.87 -17.87 -10.54
CA ALA A 161 7.56 -17.50 -10.00
C ALA A 161 7.00 -18.62 -9.09
N THR A 162 7.09 -19.87 -9.51
CA THR A 162 6.62 -21.03 -8.73
C THR A 162 7.40 -21.21 -7.43
N GLN A 163 8.72 -21.04 -7.48
CA GLN A 163 9.56 -21.12 -6.28
C GLN A 163 9.23 -20.01 -5.28
N GLU A 164 9.11 -18.76 -5.75
CA GLU A 164 8.78 -17.63 -4.89
C GLU A 164 7.35 -17.72 -4.36
N PHE A 165 6.40 -18.21 -5.17
CA PHE A 165 5.04 -18.51 -4.73
C PHE A 165 5.03 -19.47 -3.54
N GLY A 166 5.72 -20.62 -3.66
CA GLY A 166 5.78 -21.61 -2.59
C GLY A 166 6.30 -21.01 -1.29
N LYS A 167 7.41 -20.27 -1.35
CA LYS A 167 7.97 -19.57 -0.18
C LYS A 167 6.97 -18.62 0.46
N LYS A 168 6.38 -17.71 -0.34
CA LYS A 168 5.43 -16.71 0.16
C LYS A 168 4.17 -17.35 0.73
N TYR A 169 3.65 -18.38 0.07
CA TYR A 169 2.45 -19.08 0.50
C TYR A 169 2.69 -19.81 1.82
N ASP A 170 3.78 -20.56 1.92
CA ASP A 170 4.15 -21.29 3.14
C ASP A 170 4.41 -20.33 4.31
N ASP A 171 5.13 -19.23 4.07
CA ASP A 171 5.36 -18.19 5.08
C ASP A 171 4.04 -17.54 5.52
N ALA A 172 3.15 -17.22 4.57
CA ALA A 172 1.86 -16.62 4.85
C ALA A 172 0.95 -17.56 5.64
N GLN A 173 0.91 -18.85 5.30
CA GLN A 173 0.12 -19.84 6.03
C GLN A 173 0.62 -20.01 7.47
N ARG A 174 1.94 -20.18 7.67
CA ARG A 174 2.52 -20.30 9.02
C ARG A 174 2.24 -19.05 9.86
N THR A 175 2.44 -17.87 9.27
CA THR A 175 2.20 -16.60 9.98
C THR A 175 0.72 -16.41 10.32
N MET A 176 -0.17 -16.77 9.40
CA MET A 176 -1.61 -16.68 9.59
C MET A 176 -2.07 -17.57 10.76
N GLN A 177 -1.62 -18.83 10.80
CA GLN A 177 -1.94 -19.75 11.91
C GLN A 177 -1.48 -19.17 13.24
N TYR A 178 -0.27 -18.62 13.31
CA TYR A 178 0.25 -18.02 14.52
C TYR A 178 -0.55 -16.78 14.97
N LEU A 179 -0.89 -15.88 14.04
CA LEU A 179 -1.73 -14.71 14.32
C LEU A 179 -3.15 -15.11 14.73
N GLU A 180 -3.68 -16.17 14.14
CA GLU A 180 -4.99 -16.73 14.50
C GLU A 180 -5.01 -17.16 15.95
N TYR A 181 -4.03 -17.95 16.41
CA TYR A 181 -3.95 -18.36 17.82
C TYR A 181 -3.85 -17.17 18.78
N ILE A 182 -2.99 -16.19 18.47
CA ILE A 182 -2.84 -14.99 19.31
C ILE A 182 -4.14 -14.20 19.38
N THR A 183 -4.76 -13.94 18.23
CA THR A 183 -5.98 -13.12 18.16
C THR A 183 -7.17 -13.82 18.80
N GLN A 184 -7.35 -15.13 18.59
CA GLN A 184 -8.38 -15.93 19.24
C GLN A 184 -8.22 -15.95 20.76
N LEU A 185 -7.00 -16.11 21.26
CA LEU A 185 -6.75 -16.09 22.71
C LEU A 185 -7.10 -14.72 23.30
N MET A 186 -6.65 -13.62 22.68
CA MET A 186 -6.98 -12.27 23.15
C MET A 186 -8.50 -12.01 23.09
N ASP A 187 -9.18 -12.48 22.04
CA ASP A 187 -10.64 -12.34 21.92
C ASP A 187 -11.38 -13.19 22.97
N SER A 188 -10.89 -14.39 23.28
CA SER A 188 -11.41 -15.23 24.37
C SER A 188 -11.28 -14.53 25.73
N VAL A 189 -10.10 -13.97 26.02
CA VAL A 189 -9.86 -13.17 27.23
C VAL A 189 -10.81 -11.97 27.28
N ALA A 190 -11.00 -11.27 26.16
CA ALA A 190 -11.91 -10.14 26.06
C ALA A 190 -13.35 -10.57 26.39
N LEU A 191 -13.80 -11.67 25.80
CA LEU A 191 -15.14 -12.22 25.98
C LEU A 191 -15.39 -12.63 27.43
N GLN A 192 -14.46 -13.34 28.08
CA GLN A 192 -14.55 -13.73 29.49
C GLN A 192 -14.69 -12.51 30.42
N ASN A 193 -14.03 -11.41 30.06
CA ASN A 193 -14.07 -10.16 30.80
C ASN A 193 -15.17 -9.20 30.32
N LYS A 194 -16.04 -9.63 29.38
CA LYS A 194 -17.13 -8.83 28.81
C LYS A 194 -16.65 -7.51 28.19
N LYS A 195 -15.50 -7.54 27.52
CA LYS A 195 -14.87 -6.40 26.84
C LYS A 195 -14.73 -6.69 25.35
N THR A 196 -14.63 -5.62 24.56
CA THR A 196 -14.29 -5.70 23.13
C THR A 196 -12.78 -5.81 22.91
N VAL A 197 -11.99 -5.19 23.77
CA VAL A 197 -10.53 -5.27 23.80
C VAL A 197 -10.10 -5.57 25.24
N PRO A 198 -9.32 -6.64 25.49
CA PRO A 198 -8.88 -6.93 26.84
C PRO A 198 -7.82 -5.92 27.29
N THR A 199 -7.62 -5.80 28.59
CA THR A 199 -6.50 -5.06 29.19
C THR A 199 -5.34 -6.00 29.46
N MET A 200 -4.14 -5.43 29.68
CA MET A 200 -2.99 -6.22 30.09
C MET A 200 -3.25 -7.00 31.39
N GLN A 201 -4.02 -6.43 32.31
CA GLN A 201 -4.42 -7.11 33.55
C GLN A 201 -5.31 -8.32 33.29
N ASP A 202 -6.22 -8.23 32.32
CA ASP A 202 -7.08 -9.36 31.94
C ASP A 202 -6.23 -10.52 31.39
N ILE A 203 -5.19 -10.20 30.59
CA ILE A 203 -4.22 -11.17 30.05
C ILE A 203 -3.38 -11.80 31.16
N GLU A 204 -3.01 -11.03 32.18
CA GLU A 204 -2.25 -11.54 33.33
C GLU A 204 -3.07 -12.46 34.23
N ASN A 205 -4.37 -12.16 34.37
CA ASN A 205 -5.30 -12.93 35.20
C ASN A 205 -5.88 -14.15 34.49
N TYR A 206 -5.75 -14.22 33.16
CA TYR A 206 -6.24 -15.35 32.38
C TYR A 206 -5.50 -16.64 32.73
N LYS A 207 -6.26 -17.71 32.98
CA LYS A 207 -5.74 -19.04 33.27
C LYS A 207 -5.75 -19.86 31.97
N PRO A 208 -4.57 -20.26 31.46
CA PRO A 208 -4.50 -21.03 30.23
C PRO A 208 -5.04 -22.45 30.43
N ASP A 209 -5.82 -22.94 29.47
CA ASP A 209 -6.40 -24.29 29.47
C ASP A 209 -5.48 -25.32 28.78
N SER A 210 -4.38 -24.86 28.17
CA SER A 210 -3.40 -25.72 27.51
C SER A 210 -1.97 -25.17 27.62
N GLU A 211 -1.00 -26.04 27.33
CA GLU A 211 0.40 -25.65 27.22
C GLU A 211 0.60 -24.62 26.08
N ILE A 212 -0.13 -24.78 24.98
CA ILE A 212 -0.08 -23.85 23.84
C ILE A 212 -0.55 -22.46 24.29
N GLU A 213 -1.68 -22.35 24.98
CA GLU A 213 -2.14 -21.05 25.50
C GLU A 213 -1.13 -20.43 26.47
N SER A 214 -0.51 -21.24 27.32
CA SER A 214 0.54 -20.78 28.25
C SER A 214 1.73 -20.15 27.50
N GLN A 215 2.17 -20.78 26.40
CA GLN A 215 3.22 -20.25 25.53
C GLN A 215 2.78 -18.96 24.84
N ILE A 216 1.58 -18.91 24.28
CA ILE A 216 1.05 -17.72 23.60
C ILE A 216 0.90 -16.53 24.57
N LEU A 217 0.41 -16.74 25.81
CA LEU A 217 0.34 -15.69 26.83
C LEU A 217 1.71 -15.10 27.14
N THR A 218 2.75 -15.94 27.20
CA THR A 218 4.13 -15.49 27.42
C THR A 218 4.60 -14.57 26.31
N ILE A 219 4.28 -14.91 25.06
CA ILE A 219 4.58 -14.08 23.89
C ILE A 219 3.82 -12.77 23.96
N ILE A 220 2.50 -12.80 24.21
CA ILE A 220 1.69 -11.58 24.33
C ILE A 220 2.27 -10.64 25.39
N LYS A 221 2.62 -11.16 26.58
CA LYS A 221 3.22 -10.40 27.69
C LYS A 221 4.56 -9.76 27.31
N LYS A 222 5.38 -10.47 26.53
CA LYS A 222 6.69 -9.98 26.10
C LYS A 222 6.56 -8.94 24.98
N GLU A 223 5.84 -9.28 23.90
CA GLU A 223 5.79 -8.47 22.69
C GLU A 223 4.91 -7.22 22.83
N SER A 224 3.89 -7.25 23.69
CA SER A 224 3.13 -6.04 24.04
C SER A 224 4.00 -4.92 24.63
N LYS A 225 5.00 -5.27 25.43
CA LYS A 225 5.98 -4.30 25.95
C LYS A 225 6.86 -3.74 24.83
N ASN A 226 7.22 -4.58 23.87
CA ASN A 226 8.04 -4.18 22.73
C ASN A 226 7.30 -3.23 21.78
N SER A 227 6.02 -3.48 21.51
CA SER A 227 5.14 -2.67 20.65
C SER A 227 4.83 -1.28 21.23
N GLY A 228 5.11 -1.03 22.52
CA GLY A 228 4.80 0.23 23.20
C GLY A 228 3.44 0.24 23.89
N GLY A 229 2.94 -0.95 24.27
CA GLY A 229 1.70 -1.12 25.02
C GLY A 229 0.80 -2.22 24.44
N PHE A 230 -0.02 -2.83 25.31
CA PHE A 230 -0.92 -3.92 24.94
C PHE A 230 -1.95 -3.52 23.88
N GLU A 231 -2.57 -2.34 23.99
CA GLU A 231 -3.60 -1.91 23.03
C GLU A 231 -3.03 -1.78 21.60
N LYS A 232 -1.82 -1.23 21.48
CA LYS A 232 -1.13 -1.12 20.19
C LYS A 232 -0.78 -2.50 19.64
N PHE A 233 -0.25 -3.39 20.48
CA PHE A 233 0.01 -4.78 20.11
C PHE A 233 -1.27 -5.49 19.62
N TYR A 234 -2.38 -5.37 20.36
CA TYR A 234 -3.66 -5.95 19.97
C TYR A 234 -4.10 -5.47 18.58
N LYS A 235 -4.06 -4.16 18.33
CA LYS A 235 -4.39 -3.57 17.02
C LYS A 235 -3.45 -4.09 15.91
N GLU A 236 -2.14 -4.16 16.17
CA GLU A 236 -1.15 -4.67 15.22
C GLU A 236 -1.39 -6.14 14.88
N MET A 237 -1.71 -6.99 15.86
CA MET A 237 -2.02 -8.41 15.64
C MET A 237 -3.31 -8.61 14.85
N LYS A 238 -4.38 -7.87 15.19
CA LYS A 238 -5.65 -7.90 14.44
C LYS A 238 -5.48 -7.43 13.01
N LYS A 239 -4.70 -6.35 12.80
CA LYS A 239 -4.36 -5.87 11.46
C LYS A 239 -3.55 -6.92 10.69
N GLY A 240 -2.50 -7.46 11.31
CA GLY A 240 -1.68 -8.51 10.70
C GLY A 240 -2.52 -9.71 10.28
N TYR A 241 -3.43 -10.19 11.13
CA TYR A 241 -4.34 -11.29 10.80
C TYR A 241 -5.20 -10.95 9.57
N LYS A 242 -5.78 -9.75 9.52
CA LYS A 242 -6.55 -9.28 8.36
C LYS A 242 -5.69 -9.22 7.10
N ASP A 243 -4.48 -8.69 7.19
CA ASP A 243 -3.56 -8.54 6.05
C ASP A 243 -3.14 -9.91 5.48
N TYR A 244 -2.78 -10.88 6.33
CA TYR A 244 -2.42 -12.23 5.90
C TYR A 244 -3.62 -13.02 5.36
N LYS A 245 -4.81 -12.79 5.92
CA LYS A 245 -6.06 -13.33 5.38
C LYS A 245 -6.29 -12.83 3.95
N VAL A 246 -6.16 -11.52 3.71
CA VAL A 246 -6.25 -10.92 2.38
C VAL A 246 -5.20 -11.51 1.44
N MET A 247 -3.96 -11.67 1.91
CA MET A 247 -2.87 -12.25 1.15
C MET A 247 -3.20 -13.67 0.67
N LEU A 248 -3.67 -14.54 1.56
CA LEU A 248 -4.00 -15.93 1.21
C LEU A 248 -5.29 -16.05 0.38
N GLN A 249 -6.29 -15.22 0.67
CA GLN A 249 -7.59 -15.28 -0.01
C GLN A 249 -7.57 -14.69 -1.42
N TYR A 250 -6.76 -13.64 -1.65
CA TYR A 250 -6.78 -12.88 -2.90
C TYR A 250 -5.41 -12.82 -3.55
N ASN A 251 -4.37 -12.37 -2.85
CA ASN A 251 -3.08 -12.05 -3.51
C ASN A 251 -2.32 -13.30 -3.97
N LEU A 252 -2.35 -14.37 -3.17
CA LEU A 252 -1.72 -15.66 -3.39
C LEU A 252 -2.71 -16.76 -3.82
N ASN A 253 -3.92 -16.38 -4.25
CA ASN A 253 -4.95 -17.33 -4.66
C ASN A 253 -5.02 -17.43 -6.19
N PRO A 254 -4.54 -18.53 -6.82
CA PRO A 254 -4.59 -18.69 -8.27
C PRO A 254 -6.01 -18.79 -8.85
N GLY A 255 -7.01 -19.08 -8.01
CA GLY A 255 -8.41 -19.18 -8.40
C GLY A 255 -9.19 -17.87 -8.32
N TYR A 256 -8.59 -16.80 -7.78
CA TYR A 256 -9.23 -15.48 -7.68
C TYR A 256 -8.94 -14.63 -8.93
N ASP A 257 -9.99 -14.16 -9.61
CA ASP A 257 -9.89 -13.17 -10.70
C ASP A 257 -11.18 -12.35 -10.84
N GLU A 258 -11.32 -11.33 -10.02
CA GLU A 258 -12.46 -10.43 -10.11
C GLU A 258 -12.30 -9.39 -11.22
N ARG A 259 -11.06 -9.07 -11.60
CA ARG A 259 -10.76 -8.01 -12.57
C ARG A 259 -11.46 -8.24 -13.90
N ALA A 260 -11.42 -9.48 -14.40
CA ALA A 260 -12.03 -9.83 -15.69
C ALA A 260 -13.52 -9.46 -15.76
N GLN A 261 -14.25 -9.54 -14.64
CA GLN A 261 -15.68 -9.21 -14.59
C GLN A 261 -15.93 -7.73 -14.22
N LEU A 262 -15.09 -7.19 -13.33
CA LEU A 262 -15.27 -5.87 -12.74
C LEU A 262 -14.74 -4.75 -13.63
N VAL A 263 -13.46 -4.78 -14.00
CA VAL A 263 -12.84 -3.74 -14.85
C VAL A 263 -13.23 -3.96 -16.31
N GLY A 264 -13.25 -5.22 -16.75
CA GLY A 264 -13.69 -5.59 -18.09
C GLY A 264 -12.71 -5.19 -19.21
N ASP A 265 -11.48 -4.84 -18.86
CA ASP A 265 -10.42 -4.51 -19.81
C ASP A 265 -9.82 -5.78 -20.43
N ASN A 266 -9.30 -5.67 -21.66
CA ASN A 266 -8.46 -6.70 -22.24
C ASN A 266 -7.02 -6.51 -21.80
N TYR A 267 -6.63 -7.14 -20.69
CA TYR A 267 -5.27 -7.01 -20.16
C TYR A 267 -4.16 -7.45 -21.15
N ALA A 268 -4.47 -8.35 -22.10
CA ALA A 268 -3.51 -8.78 -23.10
C ALA A 268 -3.29 -7.75 -24.24
N ASN A 269 -4.15 -6.74 -24.33
CA ASN A 269 -4.00 -5.66 -25.29
C ASN A 269 -3.28 -4.47 -24.63
N SER A 270 -1.96 -4.37 -24.79
CA SER A 270 -1.16 -3.25 -24.27
C SER A 270 -1.52 -1.88 -24.89
N ASN A 271 -2.26 -1.87 -26.01
CA ASN A 271 -2.71 -0.64 -26.68
C ASN A 271 -4.09 -0.15 -26.21
N GLU A 272 -4.79 -0.90 -25.36
CA GLU A 272 -6.06 -0.44 -24.78
C GLU A 272 -5.80 0.64 -23.72
N ARG A 273 -6.43 1.80 -23.86
CA ARG A 273 -6.14 3.00 -23.06
C ARG A 273 -7.33 3.55 -22.27
N ILE A 274 -8.54 3.39 -22.80
CA ILE A 274 -9.72 4.08 -22.31
C ILE A 274 -10.63 3.09 -21.62
N TYR A 275 -10.53 3.07 -20.29
CA TYR A 275 -11.35 2.29 -19.35
C TYR A 275 -11.13 2.89 -17.96
N GLY A 276 -11.99 2.52 -16.99
CA GLY A 276 -11.90 3.05 -15.63
C GLY A 276 -13.15 3.80 -15.21
N ASN A 277 -12.99 4.63 -14.18
CA ASN A 277 -13.98 5.60 -13.72
C ASN A 277 -13.29 6.79 -13.03
N ASN A 278 -14.07 7.78 -12.62
CA ASN A 278 -13.62 8.97 -11.91
C ASN A 278 -13.53 8.81 -10.37
N ASP A 279 -13.75 7.60 -9.82
CA ASP A 279 -13.59 7.35 -8.39
C ASP A 279 -12.13 7.08 -8.04
N VAL A 280 -11.37 8.16 -7.89
CA VAL A 280 -9.94 8.15 -7.59
C VAL A 280 -9.60 7.75 -6.15
N ALA A 281 -10.58 7.74 -5.24
CA ALA A 281 -10.37 7.26 -3.88
C ALA A 281 -10.42 5.72 -3.85
N GLY A 282 -11.39 5.14 -4.56
CA GLY A 282 -11.59 3.70 -4.57
C GLY A 282 -11.98 3.16 -3.18
N PRO A 283 -11.82 1.85 -2.95
CA PRO A 283 -12.22 1.22 -1.68
C PRO A 283 -11.25 1.50 -0.52
N ASP A 284 -10.04 1.97 -0.80
CA ASP A 284 -9.00 2.28 0.18
C ASP A 284 -8.06 3.32 -0.44
N ALA A 285 -7.99 4.51 0.18
CA ALA A 285 -7.21 5.64 -0.26
C ALA A 285 -6.06 6.00 0.69
N ASP A 286 -5.80 5.20 1.73
CA ASP A 286 -4.91 5.57 2.84
C ASP A 286 -3.48 5.85 2.36
N HIS A 287 -2.93 4.98 1.50
CA HIS A 287 -1.55 5.08 1.04
C HIS A 287 -1.31 6.31 0.15
N GLY A 288 -2.12 6.50 -0.89
CA GLY A 288 -1.98 7.66 -1.77
C GLY A 288 -2.35 8.98 -1.09
N THR A 289 -3.24 8.98 -0.09
CA THR A 289 -3.50 10.15 0.78
C THR A 289 -2.28 10.51 1.61
N HIS A 290 -1.65 9.52 2.25
CA HIS A 290 -0.42 9.73 3.02
C HIS A 290 0.73 10.26 2.14
N VAL A 291 0.91 9.70 0.94
CA VAL A 291 1.89 10.17 -0.05
C VAL A 291 1.59 11.61 -0.49
N SER A 292 0.33 11.91 -0.80
CA SER A 292 -0.12 13.26 -1.20
C SER A 292 0.11 14.28 -0.09
N GLY A 293 -0.12 13.90 1.17
CA GLY A 293 0.16 14.74 2.33
C GLY A 293 1.63 15.11 2.47
N ILE A 294 2.54 14.13 2.31
CA ILE A 294 3.99 14.39 2.29
C ILE A 294 4.34 15.39 1.19
N ILE A 295 3.78 15.21 -0.01
CA ILE A 295 4.10 16.07 -1.16
C ILE A 295 3.60 17.50 -0.94
N GLY A 296 2.33 17.67 -0.55
CA GLY A 296 1.64 18.94 -0.73
C GLY A 296 0.56 19.29 0.28
N ALA A 297 0.46 18.63 1.44
CA ALA A 297 -0.49 19.03 2.50
C ALA A 297 -0.47 20.55 2.74
N ASN A 298 -1.65 21.14 2.92
CA ASN A 298 -1.83 22.58 2.92
C ASN A 298 -1.08 23.22 4.09
N ARG A 299 -0.05 24.01 3.76
CA ARG A 299 0.82 24.65 4.76
C ARG A 299 0.21 25.87 5.46
N THR A 300 -1.06 26.19 5.20
CA THR A 300 -1.72 27.45 5.66
C THR A 300 -3.00 27.23 6.47
N ASN A 301 -3.54 26.01 6.52
CA ASN A 301 -4.80 25.71 7.20
C ASN A 301 -4.64 25.38 8.70
N ASN A 302 -3.40 25.24 9.19
CA ASN A 302 -3.05 24.83 10.57
C ASN A 302 -3.63 23.46 10.99
N ILE A 303 -3.85 22.56 10.03
CA ILE A 303 -4.31 21.20 10.25
C ILE A 303 -3.14 20.25 10.02
N GLY A 304 -3.09 19.15 10.77
CA GLY A 304 -2.19 18.03 10.48
C GLY A 304 -0.72 18.42 10.37
N ILE A 305 -0.19 18.35 9.14
CA ILE A 305 1.22 18.49 8.82
C ILE A 305 1.44 19.48 7.68
N ASN A 306 2.66 19.98 7.52
CA ASN A 306 3.00 20.79 6.35
C ASN A 306 3.57 19.90 5.23
N GLY A 307 2.98 19.93 4.03
CA GLY A 307 3.56 19.26 2.86
C GLY A 307 4.92 19.85 2.50
N ILE A 308 5.79 19.08 1.84
CA ILE A 308 7.13 19.56 1.46
C ILE A 308 7.03 20.76 0.51
N ALA A 309 6.12 20.71 -0.47
CA ALA A 309 5.96 21.75 -1.49
C ALA A 309 4.70 22.58 -1.28
N ASN A 310 4.84 23.91 -1.21
CA ASN A 310 3.73 24.85 -1.00
C ASN A 310 2.95 25.21 -2.28
N SER A 311 3.52 24.99 -3.47
CA SER A 311 2.93 25.43 -4.75
C SER A 311 2.78 24.27 -5.73
N VAL A 312 2.05 23.26 -5.29
CA VAL A 312 1.74 22.07 -6.07
C VAL A 312 0.22 21.83 -6.13
N LEU A 313 -0.19 21.07 -7.14
CA LEU A 313 -1.53 20.50 -7.25
C LEU A 313 -1.40 18.98 -7.35
N ILE A 314 -2.18 18.24 -6.58
CA ILE A 314 -2.18 16.78 -6.54
C ILE A 314 -3.21 16.23 -7.51
N MET A 315 -2.76 15.52 -8.54
CA MET A 315 -3.62 14.75 -9.45
C MET A 315 -3.60 13.29 -9.00
N SER A 316 -4.77 12.73 -8.65
CA SER A 316 -4.85 11.37 -8.12
C SER A 316 -5.07 10.37 -9.25
N ILE A 317 -4.20 9.38 -9.38
CA ILE A 317 -4.34 8.35 -10.42
C ILE A 317 -4.29 6.98 -9.74
N ARG A 318 -5.41 6.26 -9.77
CA ARG A 318 -5.51 4.94 -9.12
C ARG A 318 -5.17 3.83 -10.12
N VAL A 319 -4.11 3.07 -9.82
CA VAL A 319 -3.66 1.90 -10.60
C VAL A 319 -3.28 0.69 -9.73
N VAL A 320 -3.19 0.88 -8.40
CA VAL A 320 -2.69 -0.13 -7.46
C VAL A 320 -3.85 -0.69 -6.64
N PRO A 321 -4.21 -1.97 -6.79
CA PRO A 321 -5.12 -2.65 -5.88
C PRO A 321 -4.39 -3.10 -4.60
N GLN A 322 -5.11 -3.66 -3.63
CA GLN A 322 -4.50 -4.51 -2.61
C GLN A 322 -3.98 -5.78 -3.28
N GLY A 323 -2.72 -5.74 -3.73
CA GLY A 323 -2.08 -6.72 -4.61
C GLY A 323 -0.94 -6.06 -5.39
N ASP A 324 -0.53 -6.66 -6.51
CA ASP A 324 0.43 -6.02 -7.41
C ASP A 324 -0.31 -5.23 -8.49
N GLU A 325 0.22 -4.05 -8.83
CA GLU A 325 -0.20 -3.27 -9.98
C GLU A 325 -0.01 -4.03 -11.31
N ARG A 326 -0.72 -3.58 -12.35
CA ARG A 326 -0.57 -4.12 -13.71
C ARG A 326 0.14 -3.10 -14.62
N ASP A 327 1.12 -3.57 -15.39
CA ASP A 327 1.99 -2.68 -16.19
C ASP A 327 1.20 -1.82 -17.19
N LYS A 328 0.12 -2.36 -17.75
CA LYS A 328 -0.82 -1.62 -18.63
C LYS A 328 -1.47 -0.43 -17.92
N ASP A 329 -1.97 -0.63 -16.70
CA ASP A 329 -2.63 0.42 -15.92
C ASP A 329 -1.65 1.52 -15.53
N VAL A 330 -0.43 1.13 -15.11
CA VAL A 330 0.66 2.07 -14.82
C VAL A 330 1.00 2.89 -16.07
N ALA A 331 1.15 2.24 -17.22
CA ALA A 331 1.48 2.92 -18.47
C ALA A 331 0.37 3.89 -18.91
N ASN A 332 -0.90 3.52 -18.71
CA ASN A 332 -2.04 4.40 -18.97
C ASN A 332 -2.10 5.57 -17.98
N GLY A 333 -1.82 5.32 -16.69
CA GLY A 333 -1.70 6.37 -15.68
C GLY A 333 -0.60 7.39 -15.98
N ILE A 334 0.56 6.93 -16.47
CA ILE A 334 1.65 7.83 -16.90
C ILE A 334 1.22 8.69 -18.09
N ARG A 335 0.56 8.09 -19.09
CA ARG A 335 0.07 8.84 -20.27
C ARG A 335 -0.97 9.88 -19.86
N TYR A 336 -1.98 9.47 -19.10
CA TYR A 336 -2.99 10.37 -18.55
C TYR A 336 -2.36 11.54 -17.80
N ALA A 337 -1.38 11.28 -16.93
CA ALA A 337 -0.68 12.31 -16.18
C ALA A 337 0.00 13.32 -17.11
N VAL A 338 0.72 12.85 -18.12
CA VAL A 338 1.43 13.71 -19.09
C VAL A 338 0.46 14.51 -19.95
N ASP A 339 -0.58 13.87 -20.46
CA ASP A 339 -1.58 14.48 -21.33
C ASP A 339 -2.38 15.56 -20.58
N ASN A 340 -2.61 15.37 -19.28
CA ASN A 340 -3.22 16.36 -18.38
C ASN A 340 -2.21 17.34 -17.72
N GLY A 341 -0.96 17.35 -18.19
CA GLY A 341 0.01 18.39 -17.85
C GLY A 341 0.73 18.21 -16.51
N ALA A 342 0.70 17.03 -15.90
CA ALA A 342 1.59 16.72 -14.78
C ALA A 342 3.05 16.99 -15.16
N ARG A 343 3.79 17.64 -14.26
CA ARG A 343 5.23 17.94 -14.42
C ARG A 343 6.10 17.03 -13.56
N VAL A 344 5.50 16.41 -12.56
CA VAL A 344 6.12 15.41 -11.69
C VAL A 344 5.18 14.23 -11.60
N ILE A 345 5.72 13.02 -11.69
CA ILE A 345 4.98 11.78 -11.47
C ILE A 345 5.63 11.08 -10.28
N ASN A 346 4.83 10.80 -9.25
CA ASN A 346 5.21 10.01 -8.11
C ASN A 346 4.56 8.61 -8.20
N MET A 347 5.37 7.56 -8.11
CA MET A 347 4.93 6.16 -8.10
C MET A 347 5.50 5.47 -6.86
N SER A 348 4.73 5.41 -5.78
CA SER A 348 5.17 4.87 -4.48
C SER A 348 4.87 3.37 -4.34
N PHE A 349 5.08 2.61 -5.41
CA PHE A 349 4.82 1.17 -5.49
C PHE A 349 5.87 0.47 -6.32
N GLY A 350 5.85 -0.86 -6.28
CA GLY A 350 6.67 -1.70 -7.14
C GLY A 350 6.57 -3.17 -6.76
N LYS A 351 6.75 -4.02 -7.77
CA LYS A 351 6.60 -5.47 -7.67
C LYS A 351 7.86 -6.23 -8.08
N GLY A 352 7.99 -7.46 -7.55
CA GLY A 352 9.17 -8.31 -7.77
C GLY A 352 9.17 -9.07 -9.10
N PHE A 353 8.02 -9.18 -9.76
CA PHE A 353 7.85 -9.87 -11.04
C PHE A 353 7.26 -8.91 -12.07
N LYS A 354 7.53 -9.19 -13.34
CA LYS A 354 7.04 -8.37 -14.46
C LYS A 354 6.63 -9.27 -15.61
N TRP A 355 5.61 -8.84 -16.34
CA TRP A 355 5.09 -9.54 -17.51
C TRP A 355 4.94 -8.52 -18.64
N ASP A 356 5.39 -8.89 -19.85
CA ASP A 356 5.08 -8.18 -21.10
C ASP A 356 5.35 -6.66 -21.09
N LYS A 357 6.64 -6.31 -21.10
CA LYS A 357 7.16 -4.93 -21.16
C LYS A 357 6.96 -4.22 -22.51
N LYS A 358 6.00 -4.65 -23.33
CA LYS A 358 5.83 -4.13 -24.69
C LYS A 358 5.16 -2.77 -24.73
#